data_AF-K0ELV3-F1
#
_entry.id   AF-K0ELV3-F1
#
_cell.length_a   1.000
_cell.length_b   1.000
_cell.length_c   1.000
_cell.angle_alpha   90.00
_cell.angle_beta   90.00
_cell.angle_gamma   90.00
#
_symmetry.space_group_name_H-M   'P 1'
#
loop_
_entity.id
_entity.type
_entity.pdbx_description
1 polymer ?
#
loop_
_entity_poly.entity_id
_entity_poly.type
_entity_poly.pdbx_seq_one_letter_code
_entity_poly.pdbx_strand_id
1 'polypeptide(L)'
;MTAARLIALVLATLATGLIAGLFYGYANSVMPALNRTDDRTMIDVMQKINVVIINPVFMIGFLGTVGFSILAALLHLGKDQRTVLLWIGVGLVINVIAFAVTSGLNVPLNNQLAAAGDVAQIADLAAVRADFEAVWVRWNIVRAVLHTLAFLVLCGALFVAGIQHGKANAAAGPAATGPQAAQGQFPGQPGVAAYRQG
;
A
#
# COMPACT_ATOMS: atom_id res chain seq x y z
N MET A 1 17.23 0.69 9.58
CA MET A 1 16.35 0.28 8.45
C MET A 1 16.92 0.89 7.19
N THR A 2 17.16 0.13 6.12
CA THR A 2 17.68 0.72 4.86
C THR A 2 16.57 1.53 4.17
N ALA A 3 16.93 2.64 3.53
CA ALA A 3 15.96 3.49 2.80
C ALA A 3 15.09 2.68 1.82
N ALA A 4 15.68 1.72 1.10
CA ALA A 4 14.96 0.84 0.17
C ALA A 4 13.83 0.02 0.82
N ARG A 5 14.03 -0.47 2.06
CA ARG A 5 13.01 -1.25 2.81
C ARG A 5 11.82 -0.37 3.14
N LEU A 6 12.09 0.83 3.63
CA LEU A 6 11.05 1.80 3.99
C LEU A 6 10.28 2.25 2.76
N ILE A 7 10.98 2.58 1.67
CA ILE A 7 10.36 3.01 0.41
C ILE A 7 9.43 1.91 -0.13
N ALA A 8 9.90 0.66 -0.21
CA ALA A 8 9.07 -0.45 -0.68
C ALA A 8 7.81 -0.65 0.17
N LEU A 9 7.95 -0.58 1.50
CA LEU A 9 6.82 -0.73 2.41
C LEU A 9 5.83 0.45 2.30
N VAL A 10 6.32 1.68 2.20
CA VAL A 10 5.48 2.87 1.98
C VAL A 10 4.74 2.78 0.65
N LEU A 11 5.40 2.35 -0.43
CA LEU A 11 4.74 2.15 -1.72
C LEU A 11 3.66 1.06 -1.67
N ALA A 12 3.91 -0.04 -0.96
CA ALA A 12 2.91 -1.09 -0.73
C ALA A 12 1.70 -0.56 0.04
N THR A 13 1.93 0.16 1.13
CA THR A 13 0.88 0.78 1.95
C THR A 13 0.08 1.80 1.15
N LEU A 14 0.75 2.69 0.41
CA LEU A 14 0.11 3.74 -0.38
C LEU A 14 -0.74 3.15 -1.50
N ALA A 15 -0.20 2.20 -2.28
CA ALA A 15 -0.94 1.54 -3.34
C ALA A 15 -2.18 0.82 -2.79
N THR A 16 -2.03 0.09 -1.69
CA THR A 16 -3.15 -0.61 -1.02
C THR A 16 -4.19 0.38 -0.51
N GLY A 17 -3.79 1.50 0.09
CA GLY A 17 -4.69 2.54 0.59
C GLY A 17 -5.47 3.24 -0.52
N LEU A 18 -4.83 3.56 -1.64
CA LEU A 18 -5.51 4.16 -2.81
C LEU A 18 -6.56 3.22 -3.40
N ILE A 19 -6.24 1.92 -3.51
CA ILE A 19 -7.17 0.92 -4.02
C ILE A 19 -8.30 0.61 -3.03
N ALA A 20 -8.00 0.58 -1.73
CA ALA A 20 -9.03 0.50 -0.68
C ALA A 20 -10.00 1.68 -0.79
N GLY A 21 -9.47 2.91 -0.90
CA GLY A 21 -10.25 4.13 -1.05
C GLY A 21 -11.10 4.14 -2.32
N LEU A 22 -10.57 3.67 -3.45
CA LEU A 22 -11.30 3.54 -4.70
C LEU A 22 -12.51 2.62 -4.54
N PHE A 23 -12.31 1.37 -4.08
CA PHE A 23 -13.41 0.42 -3.96
C PHE A 23 -14.41 0.81 -2.85
N TYR A 24 -13.92 1.39 -1.74
CA TYR A 24 -14.76 1.97 -0.72
C TYR A 24 -15.64 3.10 -1.28
N GLY A 25 -15.08 4.01 -2.08
CA GLY A 25 -15.83 5.07 -2.76
C GLY A 25 -16.94 4.52 -3.66
N TYR A 26 -16.67 3.44 -4.41
CA TYR A 26 -17.71 2.79 -5.22
C TYR A 26 -18.85 2.20 -4.37
N ALA A 27 -18.51 1.57 -3.25
CA ALA A 27 -19.51 1.00 -2.34
C ALA A 27 -20.31 2.09 -1.59
N ASN A 28 -19.66 3.19 -1.22
CA ASN A 28 -20.22 4.22 -0.35
C ASN A 28 -21.01 5.29 -1.10
N SER A 29 -20.60 5.67 -2.32
CA SER A 29 -21.21 6.78 -3.06
C SER A 29 -21.59 6.44 -4.50
N VAL A 30 -20.68 5.91 -5.32
CA VAL A 30 -20.90 5.78 -6.78
C VAL A 30 -22.06 4.85 -7.09
N MET A 31 -22.00 3.60 -6.61
CA MET A 31 -23.05 2.63 -6.89
C MET A 31 -24.39 3.00 -6.23
N PRO A 32 -24.44 3.49 -4.96
CA PRO A 32 -25.66 4.03 -4.40
C PRO A 32 -26.30 5.18 -5.20
N ALA A 33 -25.49 6.03 -5.84
CA ALA A 33 -25.99 7.10 -6.71
C ALA A 33 -26.55 6.54 -8.02
N LEU A 34 -25.80 5.63 -8.69
CA LEU A 34 -26.25 4.97 -9.91
C LEU A 34 -27.51 4.12 -9.69
N ASN A 35 -27.66 3.53 -8.50
CA ASN A 35 -28.85 2.77 -8.14
C ASN A 35 -30.13 3.63 -8.26
N ARG A 36 -30.01 4.95 -8.03
CA ARG A 36 -31.13 5.92 -8.12
C ARG A 36 -31.38 6.44 -9.54
N THR A 37 -30.68 5.93 -10.54
CA THR A 37 -30.89 6.26 -11.96
C THR A 37 -31.68 5.16 -12.66
N ASP A 38 -32.21 5.44 -13.85
CA ASP A 38 -32.80 4.41 -14.71
C ASP A 38 -31.74 3.41 -15.22
N ASP A 39 -32.22 2.27 -15.71
CA ASP A 39 -31.36 1.15 -16.12
C ASP A 39 -30.43 1.53 -17.27
N ARG A 40 -30.92 2.36 -18.20
CA ARG A 40 -30.15 2.87 -19.33
C ARG A 40 -28.92 3.64 -18.83
N THR A 41 -29.14 4.58 -17.91
CA THR A 41 -28.11 5.45 -17.36
C THR A 41 -27.09 4.66 -16.55
N MET A 42 -27.55 3.73 -15.69
CA MET A 42 -26.64 2.89 -14.92
C MET A 42 -25.73 2.05 -15.84
N ILE A 43 -26.32 1.35 -16.81
CA ILE A 43 -25.55 0.49 -17.74
C ILE A 43 -24.57 1.32 -18.56
N ASP A 44 -25.02 2.43 -19.15
CA ASP A 44 -24.19 3.31 -19.98
C ASP A 44 -23.00 3.86 -19.19
N VAL A 45 -23.24 4.36 -17.98
CA VAL A 45 -22.16 4.87 -17.12
C VAL A 45 -21.20 3.76 -16.71
N MET A 46 -21.70 2.59 -16.31
CA MET A 46 -20.85 1.47 -15.90
C MET A 46 -20.02 0.89 -17.05
N GLN A 47 -20.57 0.80 -18.26
CA GLN A 47 -19.79 0.41 -19.45
C GLN A 47 -18.66 1.41 -19.72
N LYS A 48 -18.94 2.72 -19.67
CA LYS A 48 -17.92 3.76 -19.83
C LYS A 48 -16.85 3.72 -18.75
N ILE A 49 -17.25 3.54 -17.49
CA ILE A 49 -16.35 3.37 -16.34
C ILE A 49 -15.40 2.18 -16.56
N ASN A 50 -15.93 1.04 -17.01
CA ASN A 50 -15.15 -0.17 -17.23
C ASN A 50 -14.05 0.02 -18.30
N VAL A 51 -14.27 0.92 -19.26
CA VAL A 51 -13.25 1.30 -20.25
C VAL A 51 -12.21 2.24 -19.64
N VAL A 52 -12.63 3.35 -19.00
CA VAL A 52 -11.70 4.39 -18.54
C VAL A 52 -10.87 3.99 -17.32
N ILE A 53 -11.37 3.05 -16.50
CA ILE A 53 -10.66 2.60 -15.30
C ILE A 53 -9.39 1.82 -15.65
N ILE A 54 -9.31 1.19 -16.83
CA ILE A 54 -8.12 0.47 -17.29
C ILE A 54 -7.11 1.46 -17.88
N ASN A 55 -6.50 2.24 -17.00
CA ASN A 55 -5.47 3.22 -17.33
C ASN A 55 -4.18 2.95 -16.52
N PRO A 56 -3.02 3.51 -16.92
CA PRO A 56 -1.75 3.26 -16.25
C PRO A 56 -1.75 3.60 -14.75
N VAL A 57 -2.45 4.66 -14.33
CA VAL A 57 -2.49 5.08 -12.92
C VAL A 57 -3.19 4.02 -12.07
N PHE A 58 -4.36 3.55 -12.51
CA PHE A 58 -5.07 2.46 -11.84
C PHE A 58 -4.25 1.16 -11.87
N MET A 59 -3.65 0.79 -13.01
CA MET A 59 -2.85 -0.42 -13.13
C MET A 59 -1.63 -0.42 -12.20
N ILE A 60 -0.91 0.71 -12.09
CA ILE A 60 0.22 0.85 -11.16
C ILE A 60 -0.25 0.72 -9.72
N GLY A 61 -1.36 1.36 -9.33
CA GLY A 61 -1.91 1.23 -7.99
C GLY A 61 -2.38 -0.19 -7.69
N PHE A 62 -3.17 -0.78 -8.60
CA PHE A 62 -3.80 -2.09 -8.42
C PHE A 62 -2.78 -3.23 -8.41
N LEU A 63 -1.92 -3.32 -9.43
CA LEU A 63 -0.84 -4.30 -9.45
C LEU A 63 0.21 -4.00 -8.37
N GLY A 64 0.39 -2.72 -8.01
CA GLY A 64 1.27 -2.28 -6.94
C GLY A 64 0.87 -2.83 -5.56
N THR A 65 -0.42 -3.07 -5.30
CA THR A 65 -0.87 -3.70 -4.03
C THR A 65 -0.17 -5.04 -3.77
N VAL A 66 0.03 -5.84 -4.82
CA VAL A 66 0.72 -7.13 -4.75
C VAL A 66 2.21 -6.96 -5.00
N GLY A 67 2.59 -6.27 -6.09
CA GLY A 67 3.99 -6.12 -6.52
C GLY A 67 4.88 -5.42 -5.50
N PHE A 68 4.43 -4.28 -4.95
CA PHE A 68 5.20 -3.59 -3.91
C PHE A 68 5.19 -4.34 -2.58
N SER A 69 4.13 -5.07 -2.26
CA SER A 69 4.09 -5.93 -1.07
C SER A 69 5.08 -7.10 -1.18
N ILE A 70 5.22 -7.72 -2.36
CA ILE A 70 6.24 -8.73 -2.63
C ILE A 70 7.63 -8.11 -2.49
N LEU A 71 7.88 -6.95 -3.12
CA LEU A 71 9.16 -6.26 -3.00
C LEU A 71 9.51 -5.95 -1.54
N ALA A 72 8.54 -5.44 -0.77
CA ALA A 72 8.70 -5.17 0.65
C ALA A 72 9.03 -6.47 1.42
N ALA A 73 8.34 -7.58 1.15
CA ALA A 73 8.61 -8.86 1.79
C ALA A 73 10.03 -9.37 1.50
N LEU A 74 10.45 -9.34 0.21
CA LEU A 74 11.79 -9.76 -0.22
C LEU A 74 12.89 -8.96 0.48
N LEU A 75 12.72 -7.64 0.61
CA LEU A 75 13.68 -6.78 1.29
C LEU A 75 13.73 -6.99 2.82
N HIS A 76 12.74 -7.68 3.41
CA HIS A 76 12.64 -7.97 4.84
C HIS A 76 12.90 -9.45 5.20
N LEU A 77 13.49 -10.26 4.32
CA LEU A 77 13.80 -11.70 4.58
C LEU A 77 14.84 -11.97 5.69
N GLY A 78 15.43 -10.94 6.30
CA GLY A 78 16.43 -11.07 7.37
C GLY A 78 15.83 -11.47 8.73
N LYS A 79 16.61 -12.20 9.54
CA LYS A 79 16.19 -12.66 10.88
C LYS A 79 15.73 -11.51 11.79
N ASP A 80 16.42 -10.38 11.74
CA ASP A 80 16.12 -9.20 12.56
C ASP A 80 14.82 -8.48 12.15
N GLN A 81 14.23 -8.88 11.01
CA GLN A 81 13.02 -8.26 10.44
C GLN A 81 11.81 -9.18 10.49
N ARG A 82 11.91 -10.34 11.15
CA ARG A 82 10.86 -11.38 11.16
C ARG A 82 9.49 -10.85 11.55
N THR A 83 9.40 -10.00 12.57
CA THR A 83 8.10 -9.44 12.97
C THR A 83 7.50 -8.58 11.87
N VAL A 84 8.26 -7.65 11.28
CA VAL A 84 7.79 -6.79 10.18
C VAL A 84 7.41 -7.63 8.97
N LEU A 85 8.21 -8.64 8.64
CA LEU A 85 7.95 -9.57 7.55
C LEU A 85 6.62 -10.33 7.74
N LEU A 86 6.26 -10.74 8.95
CA LEU A 86 4.97 -11.38 9.23
C LEU A 86 3.80 -10.44 8.91
N TRP A 87 3.87 -9.16 9.32
CA TRP A 87 2.84 -8.17 8.98
C TRP A 87 2.74 -7.95 7.47
N ILE A 88 3.87 -7.80 6.78
CA ILE A 88 3.89 -7.67 5.31
C ILE A 88 3.27 -8.92 4.65
N GLY A 89 3.62 -10.12 5.13
CA GLY A 89 3.10 -11.38 4.62
C GLY A 89 1.57 -11.48 4.77
N VAL A 90 1.02 -11.12 5.93
CA VAL A 90 -0.43 -11.08 6.13
C VAL A 90 -1.09 -10.08 5.18
N GLY A 91 -0.56 -8.87 5.05
CA GLY A 91 -1.08 -7.86 4.13
C GLY A 91 -1.03 -8.31 2.68
N LEU A 92 0.07 -8.93 2.26
CA LEU A 92 0.24 -9.51 0.92
C LEU A 92 -0.79 -10.60 0.64
N VAL A 93 -1.01 -11.54 1.56
CA VAL A 93 -2.00 -12.60 1.40
C VAL A 93 -3.40 -12.03 1.22
N ILE A 94 -3.79 -11.03 2.01
CA ILE A 94 -5.10 -10.38 1.89
C ILE A 94 -5.22 -9.67 0.53
N ASN A 95 -4.19 -8.95 0.08
CA ASN A 95 -4.16 -8.32 -1.24
C ASN A 95 -4.28 -9.34 -2.38
N VAL A 96 -3.63 -10.51 -2.28
CA VAL A 96 -3.76 -11.59 -3.27
C VAL A 96 -5.18 -12.14 -3.31
N ILE A 97 -5.84 -12.31 -2.16
CA ILE A 97 -7.25 -12.73 -2.10
C ILE A 97 -8.15 -11.68 -2.75
N ALA A 98 -7.94 -10.39 -2.46
CA ALA A 98 -8.70 -9.29 -3.05
C ALA A 98 -8.51 -9.19 -4.58
N PHE A 99 -7.28 -9.43 -5.04
CA PHE A 99 -6.96 -9.53 -6.47
C PHE A 99 -7.72 -10.69 -7.12
N ALA A 100 -7.76 -11.87 -6.49
CA ALA A 100 -8.50 -13.03 -6.98
C ALA A 100 -10.02 -12.78 -7.04
N VAL A 101 -10.59 -12.08 -6.05
CA VAL A 101 -12.00 -11.62 -6.09
C VAL A 101 -12.23 -10.71 -7.30
N THR A 102 -11.31 -9.78 -7.56
CA THR A 102 -11.42 -8.87 -8.71
C THR A 102 -11.40 -9.62 -10.03
N SER A 103 -10.36 -10.44 -10.25
CA SER A 103 -10.17 -11.13 -11.53
C SER A 103 -11.18 -12.24 -11.76
N GLY A 104 -11.63 -12.93 -10.70
CA GLY A 104 -12.55 -14.07 -10.80
C GLY A 104 -14.03 -13.70 -10.75
N LEU A 105 -14.40 -12.50 -10.27
CA LEU A 105 -15.81 -12.17 -10.02
C LEU A 105 -16.19 -10.82 -10.64
N ASN A 106 -15.52 -9.72 -10.28
CA ASN A 106 -15.86 -8.41 -10.82
C ASN A 106 -15.52 -8.25 -12.31
N VAL A 107 -14.36 -8.77 -12.76
CA VAL A 107 -13.97 -8.70 -14.17
C VAL A 107 -14.93 -9.49 -15.08
N PRO A 108 -15.33 -10.74 -14.76
CA PRO A 108 -16.35 -11.44 -15.52
C PRO A 108 -17.69 -10.69 -15.62
N LEU A 109 -18.16 -10.08 -14.53
CA LEU A 109 -19.38 -9.26 -14.55
C LEU A 109 -19.23 -8.03 -15.46
N ASN A 110 -18.06 -7.37 -15.42
CA ASN A 110 -17.77 -6.25 -16.30
C ASN A 110 -17.74 -6.66 -17.78
N ASN A 111 -17.18 -7.83 -18.09
CA ASN A 111 -17.16 -8.38 -19.44
C ASN A 111 -18.57 -8.75 -19.92
N GLN A 112 -19.42 -9.30 -19.05
CA GLN A 112 -20.83 -9.56 -19.35
C GLN A 112 -21.59 -8.28 -19.66
N LEU A 113 -21.41 -7.23 -18.84
CA LEU A 113 -22.01 -5.92 -19.07
C LEU A 113 -21.56 -5.29 -20.40
N ALA A 114 -20.28 -5.44 -20.75
CA ALA A 114 -19.75 -5.00 -22.03
C ALA A 114 -20.32 -5.82 -23.20
N ALA A 115 -20.49 -7.13 -23.02
CA ALA A 115 -21.04 -8.03 -24.04
C ALA A 115 -22.53 -7.83 -24.31
N ALA A 116 -23.27 -7.17 -23.41
CA ALA A 116 -24.66 -6.75 -23.65
C ALA A 116 -24.79 -5.77 -24.83
N GLY A 117 -23.69 -5.11 -25.23
CA GLY A 117 -23.63 -4.28 -26.42
C GLY A 117 -24.00 -2.81 -26.18
N ASP A 118 -24.27 -2.10 -27.28
CA ASP A 118 -24.71 -0.70 -27.24
C ASP A 118 -26.04 -0.58 -26.50
N VAL A 119 -26.06 0.25 -25.46
CA VAL A 119 -27.23 0.55 -24.62
C VAL A 119 -28.45 0.99 -25.45
N ALA A 120 -28.25 1.60 -26.62
CA ALA A 120 -29.35 1.97 -27.50
C ALA A 120 -30.04 0.77 -28.19
N GLN A 121 -29.39 -0.40 -28.21
CA GLN A 121 -29.83 -1.62 -28.89
C GLN A 121 -30.23 -2.75 -27.93
N ILE A 122 -30.02 -2.57 -26.62
CA ILE A 122 -30.40 -3.57 -25.61
C ILE A 122 -31.92 -3.64 -25.51
N ALA A 123 -32.49 -4.82 -25.79
CA ALA A 123 -33.95 -5.04 -25.76
C ALA A 123 -34.53 -5.01 -24.34
N ASP A 124 -33.80 -5.55 -23.37
CA ASP A 124 -34.23 -5.63 -21.97
C ASP A 124 -33.13 -5.12 -21.03
N LEU A 125 -33.13 -3.80 -20.81
CA LEU A 125 -32.17 -3.14 -19.91
C LEU A 125 -32.35 -3.59 -18.45
N ALA A 126 -33.58 -3.91 -18.05
CA ALA A 126 -33.89 -4.30 -16.68
C ALA A 126 -33.25 -5.66 -16.34
N ALA A 127 -33.33 -6.62 -17.26
CA ALA A 127 -32.67 -7.92 -17.11
C ALA A 127 -31.14 -7.78 -17.00
N VAL A 128 -30.51 -7.00 -17.89
CA VAL A 128 -29.06 -6.75 -17.85
C VAL A 128 -28.63 -6.14 -16.52
N ARG A 129 -29.40 -5.18 -16.01
CA ARG A 129 -29.14 -4.56 -14.70
C ARG A 129 -29.29 -5.56 -13.56
N ALA A 130 -30.34 -6.36 -13.57
CA ALA A 130 -30.62 -7.35 -12.52
C ALA A 130 -29.50 -8.39 -12.39
N ASP A 131 -28.92 -8.82 -13.51
CA ASP A 131 -27.82 -9.79 -13.55
C ASP A 131 -26.47 -9.18 -13.11
N PHE A 132 -26.32 -7.85 -13.20
CA PHE A 132 -25.07 -7.16 -12.95
C PHE A 132 -24.99 -6.49 -11.56
N GLU A 133 -25.89 -5.54 -11.27
CA GLU A 133 -25.66 -4.51 -10.25
C GLU A 133 -25.46 -5.09 -8.85
N ALA A 134 -26.44 -5.86 -8.36
CA ALA A 134 -26.43 -6.36 -6.98
C ALA A 134 -25.23 -7.31 -6.73
N VAL A 135 -24.93 -8.16 -7.72
CA VAL A 135 -23.81 -9.12 -7.63
C VAL A 135 -22.48 -8.37 -7.67
N TRP A 136 -22.35 -7.37 -8.56
CA TRP A 136 -21.14 -6.57 -8.68
C TRP A 136 -20.87 -5.75 -7.41
N VAL A 137 -21.90 -5.10 -6.86
CA VAL A 137 -21.80 -4.31 -5.62
C VAL A 137 -21.37 -5.19 -4.45
N ARG A 138 -21.95 -6.38 -4.30
CA ARG A 138 -21.57 -7.33 -3.24
C ARG A 138 -20.09 -7.66 -3.30
N TRP A 139 -19.56 -8.02 -4.48
CA TRP A 139 -18.14 -8.32 -4.61
C TRP A 139 -17.25 -7.09 -4.49
N ASN A 140 -17.72 -5.91 -4.90
CA ASN A 140 -17.00 -4.67 -4.65
C ASN A 140 -16.87 -4.34 -3.14
N ILE A 141 -17.92 -4.58 -2.34
CA ILE A 141 -17.85 -4.44 -0.88
C ILE A 141 -16.79 -5.39 -0.30
N VAL A 142 -16.77 -6.65 -0.76
CA VAL A 142 -15.73 -7.62 -0.35
C VAL A 142 -14.33 -7.08 -0.68
N ARG A 143 -14.10 -6.54 -1.89
CA ARG A 143 -12.82 -5.91 -2.25
C ARG A 143 -12.47 -4.72 -1.36
N ALA A 144 -13.44 -3.85 -1.09
CA ALA A 144 -13.23 -2.69 -0.22
C ALA A 144 -12.82 -3.11 1.19
N VAL A 145 -13.48 -4.13 1.76
CA VAL A 145 -13.14 -4.67 3.08
C VAL A 145 -11.76 -5.31 3.07
N LEU A 146 -11.46 -6.18 2.11
CA LEU A 146 -10.16 -6.85 2.04
C LEU A 146 -9.01 -5.86 1.88
N HIS A 147 -9.09 -4.89 0.95
CA HIS A 147 -8.03 -3.90 0.79
C HIS A 147 -7.93 -2.95 1.99
N THR A 148 -9.04 -2.62 2.66
CA THR A 148 -8.98 -1.84 3.90
C THR A 148 -8.28 -2.61 5.01
N LEU A 149 -8.56 -3.91 5.18
CA LEU A 149 -7.86 -4.76 6.14
C LEU A 149 -6.36 -4.89 5.80
N ALA A 150 -6.03 -5.12 4.52
CA ALA A 150 -4.64 -5.14 4.07
C ALA A 150 -3.92 -3.81 4.34
N PHE A 151 -4.58 -2.68 4.10
CA PHE A 151 -4.06 -1.35 4.40
C PHE A 151 -3.78 -1.17 5.89
N LEU A 152 -4.73 -1.56 6.76
CA LEU A 152 -4.54 -1.52 8.22
C LEU A 152 -3.35 -2.39 8.68
N VAL A 153 -3.22 -3.60 8.11
CA VAL A 153 -2.10 -4.50 8.40
C VAL A 153 -0.76 -3.89 7.94
N LEU A 154 -0.70 -3.27 6.76
CA LEU A 154 0.52 -2.63 6.26
C LEU A 154 0.87 -1.34 7.03
N CYS A 155 -0.11 -0.60 7.53
CA CYS A 155 0.10 0.46 8.52
C CYS A 155 0.70 -0.11 9.83
N GLY A 156 0.21 -1.26 10.28
CA GLY A 156 0.80 -2.01 11.40
C GLY A 156 2.25 -2.42 11.13
N ALA A 157 2.57 -2.86 9.92
CA ALA A 157 3.94 -3.16 9.50
C ALA A 157 4.85 -1.93 9.60
N LEU A 158 4.41 -0.77 9.09
CA LEU A 158 5.14 0.50 9.21
C LEU A 158 5.37 0.89 10.67
N PHE A 159 4.34 0.77 11.52
CA PHE A 159 4.42 1.09 12.93
C PHE A 159 5.44 0.20 13.68
N VAL A 160 5.36 -1.12 13.48
CA VAL A 160 6.30 -2.08 14.09
C VAL A 160 7.73 -1.82 13.61
N ALA A 161 7.90 -1.54 12.32
CA ALA A 161 9.22 -1.29 11.75
C ALA A 161 9.83 0.02 12.30
N GLY A 162 9.01 1.05 12.56
CA GLY A 162 9.40 2.26 13.27
C GLY A 162 9.82 2.00 14.72
N ILE A 163 9.07 1.20 15.48
CA ILE A 163 9.43 0.80 16.85
C ILE A 163 10.78 0.08 16.88
N GLN A 164 10.99 -0.88 15.97
CA GLN A 164 12.25 -1.63 15.89
C GLN A 164 13.43 -0.72 15.58
N HIS A 165 13.24 0.26 14.68
CA HIS A 165 14.26 1.26 14.37
C HIS A 165 14.61 2.14 15.57
N GLY A 166 13.59 2.63 16.30
CA GLY A 166 13.80 3.43 17.51
C GLY A 166 14.55 2.67 18.61
N LYS A 167 14.20 1.39 18.83
CA LYS A 167 14.90 0.52 19.79
C LYS A 167 16.37 0.29 19.41
N ALA A 168 16.66 0.06 18.12
CA ALA A 168 18.03 -0.12 17.65
C ALA A 168 18.86 1.16 17.84
N ASN A 169 18.29 2.34 17.58
CA ASN A 169 18.97 3.62 17.79
C ASN A 169 19.21 3.91 19.28
N ALA A 170 18.24 3.59 20.16
CA ALA A 170 18.41 3.76 21.59
C ALA A 170 19.47 2.81 22.18
N ALA A 171 19.54 1.57 21.68
CA ALA A 171 20.55 0.61 22.09
C ALA A 171 21.98 0.97 21.62
N ALA A 172 22.10 1.73 20.53
CA ALA A 172 23.40 2.19 20.03
C ALA A 172 24.08 3.23 20.94
N GLY A 173 23.33 3.95 21.81
CA GLY A 173 23.86 4.91 22.78
C GLY A 173 24.74 6.03 22.19
N PRO A 174 25.25 6.99 23.00
CA PRO A 174 26.18 8.04 22.52
C PRO A 174 27.60 7.54 22.14
N ALA A 175 27.78 6.27 21.78
CA ALA A 175 29.09 5.64 21.70
C ALA A 175 29.75 5.80 20.31
N ALA A 176 30.25 7.00 20.01
CA ALA A 176 31.42 7.23 19.12
C ALA A 176 31.99 8.67 19.13
N THR A 177 31.56 9.58 20.01
CA THR A 177 32.43 10.71 20.37
C THR A 177 33.37 10.24 21.48
N GLY A 178 34.37 9.42 21.10
CA GLY A 178 35.55 9.29 21.94
C GLY A 178 36.13 10.69 22.19
N PRO A 179 36.80 10.95 23.33
CA PRO A 179 37.46 12.22 23.51
C PRO A 179 38.41 12.41 22.33
N GLN A 180 38.12 13.39 21.46
CA GLN A 180 39.18 14.07 20.75
C GLN A 180 40.07 14.59 21.86
N ALA A 181 41.11 13.82 22.19
CA ALA A 181 42.23 14.29 22.96
C ALA A 181 42.70 15.53 22.20
N ALA A 182 42.33 16.69 22.73
CA ALA A 182 42.92 17.95 22.38
C ALA A 182 44.41 17.83 22.78
N GLN A 183 45.21 17.21 21.92
CA GLN A 183 46.62 17.54 21.77
C GLN A 183 46.67 18.94 21.16
N GLY A 184 46.20 19.92 21.94
CA GLY A 184 46.51 21.32 21.76
C GLY A 184 47.95 21.49 22.20
N GLN A 185 48.86 21.18 21.28
CA GLN A 185 50.27 21.51 21.37
C GLN A 185 50.36 23.04 21.35
N PHE A 186 50.34 23.66 22.53
CA PHE A 186 50.58 25.10 22.69
C PHE A 186 52.06 25.39 22.39
N PRO A 187 52.38 26.22 21.38
CA PRO A 187 53.73 26.68 21.16
C PRO A 187 54.05 27.81 22.15
N GLY A 188 55.02 27.57 23.02
CA GLY A 188 55.72 28.62 23.77
C GLY A 188 55.26 28.83 25.21
N GLN A 189 55.98 28.22 26.16
CA GLN A 189 56.39 28.88 27.39
C GLN A 189 57.67 28.21 27.96
N PRO A 190 58.54 28.99 28.63
CA PRO A 190 60.00 28.83 28.57
C PRO A 190 60.59 27.92 29.65
N GLY A 191 61.76 27.36 29.34
CA GLY A 191 62.51 26.42 30.17
C GLY A 191 62.81 26.91 31.59
N VAL A 192 62.43 26.07 32.55
CA VAL A 192 62.90 26.16 33.94
C VAL A 192 64.26 25.47 34.01
N ALA A 193 65.33 26.25 33.97
CA ALA A 193 66.67 25.78 34.28
C ALA A 193 66.76 25.50 35.78
N ALA A 194 66.82 24.21 36.13
CA ALA A 194 67.13 23.76 37.48
C ALA A 194 68.64 23.88 37.72
N TYR A 195 69.04 24.92 38.46
CA TYR A 195 70.33 24.98 39.13
C TYR A 195 70.25 24.14 40.42
N ARG A 196 70.98 23.03 40.51
CA ARG A 196 71.29 22.37 41.79
C ARG A 196 72.62 21.60 41.71
N GLN A 197 73.64 22.24 42.27
CA GLN A 197 74.77 21.72 43.05
C GLN A 197 75.43 20.39 42.62
N GLY A 198 76.69 20.52 42.19
CA GLY A 198 77.74 19.51 42.10
C GLY A 198 79.06 20.21 41.88
#